data_AF-A0A7X1HI02-F1
#
_entry.id   AF-A0A7X1HI02-F1
#
_cell.length_a   1.000
_cell.length_b   1.000
_cell.length_c   1.000
_cell.angle_alpha   90.00
_cell.angle_beta   90.00
_cell.angle_gamma   90.00
#
_symmetry.space_group_name_H-M   'P 1'
#
loop_
_entity.id
_entity.type
_entity.pdbx_description
1 polymer ?
#
loop_
_entity_poly.entity_id
_entity_poly.type
_entity_poly.pdbx_seq_one_letter_code
_entity_poly.pdbx_strand_id
1 'polypeptide(L)' 'GFLEQLAELYANPETKVMSLWTMGFNQHTRGVWANHMIYNLHLLTGKISEPGSGPFSLTGQPSACGTAREVGTFAHRL' A
#
# COMPACT_ATOMS: atom_id res chain seq x y z
N GLY A 1 -18.08 9.64 14.02
CA GLY A 1 -18.13 8.18 13.80
C GLY A 1 -16.75 7.63 13.49
N PHE A 2 -16.54 6.31 13.51
CA PHE A 2 -15.22 5.70 13.27
C PHE A 2 -14.57 6.16 11.94
N LEU A 3 -15.37 6.25 10.87
CA LEU A 3 -14.88 6.70 9.56
C LEU A 3 -14.42 8.17 9.56
N GLU A 4 -15.13 9.04 10.29
CA GLU A 4 -14.76 10.46 10.42
C GLU A 4 -13.45 10.61 11.20
N GLN A 5 -13.28 9.85 12.29
CA GLN A 5 -12.03 9.84 13.07
C GLN A 5 -10.84 9.36 12.22
N LEU A 6 -11.04 8.33 11.40
CA LEU A 6 -10.01 7.87 10.47
C LEU A 6 -9.70 8.93 9.41
N ALA A 7 -10.72 9.57 8.84
CA ALA A 7 -10.54 10.64 7.87
C ALA A 7 -9.76 11.82 8.46
N GLU A 8 -10.06 12.21 9.70
CA GLU A 8 -9.31 13.26 10.44
C GLU A 8 -7.84 12.89 10.62
N LEU A 9 -7.52 11.63 10.95
CA LEU A 9 -6.13 11.16 11.07
C LEU A 9 -5.37 11.28 9.74
N TYR A 10 -6.00 10.89 8.63
CA TYR A 10 -5.38 11.02 7.30
C TYR A 10 -5.29 12.48 6.83
N ALA A 11 -6.27 13.32 7.17
CA ALA A 11 -6.31 14.72 6.77
C ALA A 11 -5.34 15.62 7.56
N ASN A 12 -5.02 15.27 8.81
CA ASN A 12 -4.12 16.07 9.63
C ASN A 12 -2.66 15.99 9.10
N PRO A 13 -2.04 17.12 8.68
CA PRO A 13 -0.68 17.14 8.15
C PRO A 13 0.38 16.79 9.20
N GLU A 14 0.14 17.10 10.48
CA GLU A 14 1.10 16.83 11.57
C GLU A 14 1.09 15.36 12.00
N THR A 15 0.07 14.60 11.60
CA THR A 15 -0.05 13.18 11.94
C THR A 15 0.58 12.32 10.86
N LYS A 16 1.61 11.56 11.23
CA LYS A 16 2.21 10.54 10.37
C LYS A 16 1.31 9.30 10.30
N VAL A 17 1.04 8.82 9.11
CA VAL A 17 0.16 7.65 8.90
C VAL A 17 0.80 6.72 7.89
N MET A 18 0.93 5.45 8.27
CA MET A 18 1.37 4.38 7.39
C MET A 18 0.25 3.36 7.22
N SER A 19 -0.07 3.01 5.98
CA SER A 19 -0.98 1.90 5.69
C SER A 19 -0.17 0.66 5.38
N LEU A 20 -0.37 -0.42 6.16
CA LEU A 20 0.28 -1.69 5.93
C LEU A 20 -0.75 -2.76 5.58
N TRP A 21 -0.48 -3.55 4.55
CA TRP A 21 -1.33 -4.67 4.16
C TRP A 21 -0.51 -5.81 3.56
N THR A 22 -1.14 -6.98 3.46
CA THR A 22 -0.53 -8.19 2.91
C THR A 22 -1.45 -8.80 1.83
N MET A 23 -1.43 -10.13 1.71
CA MET A 23 -2.19 -10.93 0.75
C MET A 23 -3.70 -10.64 0.77
N GLY A 24 -4.33 -10.46 1.94
CA GLY A 24 -5.79 -10.33 2.04
C GLY A 24 -6.36 -9.15 1.27
N PHE A 25 -5.61 -8.05 1.17
CA PHE A 25 -6.03 -6.87 0.39
C PHE A 25 -5.80 -7.04 -1.13
N ASN A 26 -4.85 -7.91 -1.49
CA ASN A 26 -4.41 -8.12 -2.87
C ASN A 26 -5.23 -9.20 -3.59
N GLN A 27 -5.72 -10.21 -2.88
CA GLN A 27 -6.43 -11.37 -3.44
C GLN A 27 -7.94 -11.13 -3.59
N HIS A 28 -8.30 -10.03 -4.23
CA HIS A 28 -9.67 -9.71 -4.59
C HIS A 28 -9.75 -9.46 -6.10
N THR A 29 -10.93 -9.67 -6.72
CA THR A 29 -11.16 -9.36 -8.15
C THR A 29 -10.86 -7.90 -8.49
N ARG A 30 -10.97 -7.03 -7.48
CA ARG A 30 -10.65 -5.59 -7.53
C ARG A 30 -9.36 -5.23 -6.78
N GLY A 31 -8.47 -6.19 -6.50
CA GLY A 31 -7.27 -5.97 -5.69
C GLY A 31 -6.38 -4.84 -6.23
N VAL A 32 -6.21 -4.75 -7.55
CA VAL A 32 -5.47 -3.66 -8.22
C VAL A 32 -6.10 -2.29 -7.90
N TRP A 33 -7.43 -2.19 -8.02
CA TRP A 33 -8.15 -0.96 -7.75
C TRP A 33 -8.06 -0.55 -6.28
N ALA A 34 -8.15 -1.51 -5.36
CA ALA A 34 -8.01 -1.26 -3.93
C ALA A 34 -6.61 -0.71 -3.58
N ASN A 35 -5.55 -1.28 -4.18
CA ASN A 35 -4.19 -0.77 -4.04
C ASN A 35 -4.08 0.68 -4.56
N HIS A 36 -4.61 0.97 -5.75
CA HIS A 36 -4.63 2.34 -6.28
C HIS A 36 -5.31 3.34 -5.33
N MET A 37 -6.43 2.98 -4.70
CA MET A 37 -7.10 3.89 -3.76
C MET A 37 -6.24 4.25 -2.55
N ILE A 38 -5.53 3.28 -1.96
CA ILE A 38 -4.66 3.55 -0.81
C ILE A 38 -3.49 4.44 -1.22
N TYR A 39 -2.86 4.17 -2.36
CA TYR A 39 -1.79 5.04 -2.87
C TYR A 39 -2.29 6.46 -3.13
N ASN A 40 -3.46 6.59 -3.78
CA ASN A 40 -4.07 7.89 -4.05
C ASN A 40 -4.43 8.65 -2.77
N LEU A 41 -4.91 7.96 -1.72
CA LEU A 41 -5.21 8.59 -0.44
C LEU A 41 -3.94 9.23 0.14
N HIS A 42 -2.84 8.48 0.23
CA HIS A 42 -1.56 9.01 0.72
C HIS A 42 -1.01 10.14 -0.15
N LEU A 43 -1.17 10.04 -1.48
CA LEU A 43 -0.76 11.10 -2.40
C LEU A 43 -1.57 12.39 -2.17
N LEU A 44 -2.90 12.29 -2.09
CA LEU A 44 -3.80 13.43 -1.91
C LEU A 44 -3.62 14.12 -0.54
N THR A 45 -3.28 13.35 0.50
CA THR A 45 -3.06 13.89 1.85
C THR A 45 -1.62 14.33 2.12
N GLY A 46 -0.76 14.35 1.09
CA GLY A 46 0.65 14.74 1.22
C GLY A 46 1.52 13.79 2.03
N LYS A 47 1.05 12.55 2.25
CA LYS A 47 1.71 11.53 3.09
C LYS A 47 2.63 10.59 2.30
N ILE A 48 2.69 10.75 0.98
CA ILE A 48 3.57 9.97 0.12
C ILE A 48 5.01 10.48 0.22
N SER A 49 5.98 9.55 0.22
CA SER A 49 7.42 9.87 0.23
C SER A 49 7.93 10.59 1.49
N GLU A 50 7.16 10.62 2.59
CA GLU A 50 7.60 11.17 3.87
C GLU A 50 8.04 10.06 4.85
N PRO A 51 9.16 10.24 5.59
CA PRO A 51 9.59 9.26 6.58
C PRO A 51 8.54 9.04 7.69
N GLY A 52 8.11 7.78 7.83
CA GLY A 52 7.09 7.37 8.80
C GLY A 52 5.65 7.49 8.29
N SER A 53 5.46 7.91 7.03
CA SER A 53 4.18 7.92 6.35
C SER A 53 4.20 7.03 5.11
N GLY A 54 3.02 6.74 4.58
CA GLY A 54 2.87 6.23 3.23
C GLY A 54 2.23 4.83 3.12
N PRO A 55 1.99 4.42 1.87
CA PRO A 55 1.43 3.12 1.54
C PRO A 55 2.54 2.05 1.49
N PHE A 56 2.41 0.96 2.25
CA PHE A 56 3.42 -0.11 2.31
C PHE A 56 2.82 -1.51 2.22
N SER A 57 2.91 -2.13 1.04
CA SER A 57 2.54 -3.55 0.85
C SER A 57 3.65 -4.46 1.40
N LEU A 58 3.34 -5.23 2.44
CA LEU A 58 4.25 -6.20 3.01
C LEU A 58 4.35 -7.44 2.10
N THR A 59 5.58 -7.92 1.92
CA THR A 59 5.84 -9.13 1.14
C THR A 59 5.92 -10.34 2.07
N GLY A 60 5.33 -11.47 1.66
CA GLY A 60 5.29 -12.68 2.48
C GLY A 60 6.61 -13.44 2.51
N GLN A 61 6.96 -14.12 1.41
CA GLN A 61 8.21 -14.85 1.32
C GLN A 61 9.42 -13.89 1.25
N PRO A 62 10.53 -14.15 1.97
CA PRO A 62 11.69 -13.26 2.02
C PRO A 62 12.28 -12.92 0.64
N SER A 63 12.25 -13.89 -0.28
CA SER A 63 12.79 -13.74 -1.64
C SER A 63 11.73 -13.45 -2.70
N ALA A 64 10.48 -13.19 -2.34
CA ALA A 64 9.43 -12.96 -3.34
C ALA A 64 9.65 -11.68 -4.17
N CYS A 65 10.30 -10.65 -3.61
CA CYS A 65 10.75 -9.51 -4.42
C CYS A 65 11.91 -9.91 -5.33
N GLY A 66 13.03 -10.38 -4.77
CA GLY A 66 14.23 -10.69 -5.53
C GLY A 66 14.06 -11.80 -6.56
N THR A 67 13.68 -13.00 -6.13
CA THR A 67 13.66 -14.16 -7.03
C THR A 67 12.45 -14.16 -7.96
N ALA A 68 11.25 -13.87 -7.45
CA ALA A 68 10.05 -13.99 -8.29
C ALA A 68 9.82 -12.76 -9.17
N ARG A 69 9.90 -11.55 -8.58
CA ARG A 69 9.58 -10.29 -9.30
C ARG A 69 10.79 -9.73 -10.06
N GLU A 70 11.96 -9.64 -9.42
CA GLU A 70 13.13 -8.99 -10.04
C GLU A 70 13.84 -9.91 -11.04
N VAL A 71 14.14 -11.16 -10.66
CA VAL A 71 14.75 -12.15 -11.59
C VAL A 71 13.74 -12.62 -12.65
N GLY A 72 12.45 -12.47 -12.39
CA GLY A 72 11.42 -12.60 -13.43
C GLY A 72 10.98 -14.04 -13.70
N THR A 73 10.81 -14.85 -12.66
CA THR A 73 10.34 -16.25 -12.80
C THR A 73 8.84 -16.37 -13.09
N PHE A 74 8.14 -15.28 -13.38
CA PHE A 74 6.73 -15.29 -13.75
C PHE A 74 6.55 -15.51 -15.26
N ALA A 75 5.51 -16.25 -15.63
CA ALA A 75 5.24 -16.63 -17.01
C ALA A 75 5.07 -15.45 -17.98
N HIS A 76 4.66 -14.26 -17.51
CA HIS A 76 4.51 -13.07 -18.35
C HIS A 76 5.84 -12.37 -18.68
N ARG A 77 6.96 -12.88 -18.16
CA ARG A 77 8.31 -12.35 -18.42
C ARG A 77 9.07 -13.16 -19.49
N LEU A 78 8.60 -14.37 -19.81
CA LEU A 78 9.05 -15.23 -20.91
C LEU A 78 8.27 -14.90 -22.18
#